data_AF-A0A2V9DLU7-F1
#
_entry.id   AF-A0A2V9DLU7-F1
#
_cell.length_a   1.000
_cell.length_b   1.000
_cell.length_c   1.000
_cell.angle_alpha   90.00
_cell.angle_beta   90.00
_cell.angle_gamma   90.00
#
_symmetry.space_group_name_H-M   'P 1'
#
loop_
_entity.id
_entity.type
_entity.pdbx_description
1 polymer ?
#
loop_
_entity_poly.entity_id
_entity_poly.type
_entity_poly.pdbx_seq_one_letter_code
_entity_poly.pdbx_strand_id
1 'polypeptide(L)'
;MLKRMELNIARSLVLCLLLSGAGALNAQNVLVKGGTLIDGTGAAPVPDARVLIVDGVIQKVWSGEAGSPALPPGTKVVDAAGKYLIPGLIESHIHYAWYMGEMFLSYGVTSVLDLGGGHWSAALKRGVDLGLIRAPRYYHHETLGDGGNGKTDPLAGTETAKMQVYANVDTPKDAVKAVAALKDKADIITLNEDWKGDYFAAVAKAAHAQGLSIISHSFNALNTSDWGVDGIEHMTGVGIAATRSEEGKKAIAAMGFCKTAYPPILEQSLPCIAAGHKNSLLYRWMDPTYFDEMIAHLVKNHTFLNPTLDFEWGGIIDRSPQFEAEDEKLLSNSNLQYVPYDERLEFLDQYHWAQNRPPKERSEFLKGYKNVQEFLRKFVAAGGKLYSGTDSASANVPGLAIHHEMQLYVDAGIPPMQALQSSTLWPAQMARMDKTLGSVEPGKFGDVVVLSADPLKDIHNAELVEQVIKGGVVQDISYHADYDVPFHTYGPVSKHLYSLPPVVSNLSPGVVVEGSDKWVTVTGQNFSPNSVVLFNGATVQTRWVSDTEMLARLTPQKTASPGNYVVQVSTPKPGGGVSPPTLAIVVDYK
;
A
#
# COMPACT_ATOMS: atom_id res chain seq x y z
N MET A 1 -26.72 -54.80 -46.56
CA MET A 1 -26.01 -54.75 -45.26
C MET A 1 -24.83 -53.82 -45.42
N LEU A 2 -24.55 -52.85 -44.57
CA LEU A 2 -25.27 -52.23 -43.47
C LEU A 2 -24.25 -51.20 -42.97
N LYS A 3 -24.70 -49.98 -42.67
CA LYS A 3 -24.28 -49.18 -41.52
C LYS A 3 -22.77 -48.92 -41.33
N ARG A 4 -22.34 -47.72 -41.71
CA ARG A 4 -21.88 -46.62 -40.81
C ARG A 4 -20.93 -45.69 -41.58
N MET A 5 -21.51 -44.80 -42.38
CA MET A 5 -20.78 -43.68 -42.98
C MET A 5 -21.65 -42.41 -42.98
N GLU A 6 -22.48 -42.22 -41.96
CA GLU A 6 -23.20 -40.96 -41.75
C GLU A 6 -23.41 -40.75 -40.25
N LEU A 7 -22.47 -40.08 -39.61
CA LEU A 7 -22.72 -39.30 -38.40
C LEU A 7 -21.53 -38.33 -38.26
N ASN A 8 -21.82 -37.04 -38.09
CA ASN A 8 -20.91 -35.94 -37.72
C ASN A 8 -20.47 -34.93 -38.81
N ILE A 9 -21.35 -34.56 -39.75
CA ILE A 9 -21.14 -33.33 -40.55
C ILE A 9 -22.16 -32.20 -40.24
N ALA A 10 -23.19 -32.46 -39.42
CA ALA A 10 -24.24 -31.46 -39.14
C ALA A 10 -24.27 -30.94 -37.68
N ARG A 11 -23.11 -30.73 -37.04
CA ARG A 11 -23.02 -30.06 -35.72
C ARG A 11 -21.84 -29.08 -35.57
N SER A 12 -21.27 -28.60 -36.68
CA SER A 12 -20.13 -27.66 -36.65
C SER A 12 -20.44 -26.27 -37.21
N LEU A 13 -21.69 -25.93 -37.51
CA LEU A 13 -22.11 -24.56 -37.80
C LEU A 13 -23.36 -24.28 -36.97
N VAL A 14 -23.20 -23.60 -35.82
CA VAL A 14 -24.20 -22.76 -35.12
C VAL A 14 -23.69 -22.30 -33.74
N LEU A 15 -22.59 -22.83 -33.19
CA LEU A 15 -22.12 -22.41 -31.86
C LEU A 15 -20.64 -22.00 -31.85
N CYS A 16 -20.33 -20.81 -32.38
CA CYS A 16 -19.18 -19.99 -31.94
C CYS A 16 -19.26 -18.55 -32.50
N LEU A 17 -20.48 -17.97 -32.54
CA LEU A 17 -20.71 -16.56 -32.87
C LEU A 17 -21.11 -15.74 -31.63
N LEU A 18 -20.68 -16.17 -30.44
CA LEU A 18 -20.90 -15.49 -29.16
C LEU A 18 -19.69 -15.65 -28.22
N LEU A 19 -18.50 -15.25 -28.68
CA LEU A 19 -17.33 -15.06 -27.80
C LEU A 19 -16.62 -13.71 -28.03
N SER A 20 -17.29 -12.74 -28.65
CA SER A 20 -16.82 -11.34 -28.77
C SER A 20 -17.51 -10.41 -27.77
N GLY A 21 -17.73 -10.87 -26.53
CA GLY A 21 -18.51 -10.14 -25.53
C GLY A 21 -18.07 -10.34 -24.09
N ALA A 22 -16.85 -10.84 -23.84
CA ALA A 22 -16.21 -10.65 -22.54
C ALA A 22 -15.65 -9.22 -22.55
N GLY A 23 -16.28 -8.33 -21.79
CA GLY A 23 -16.08 -6.90 -21.86
C GLY A 23 -14.60 -6.50 -21.91
N ALA A 24 -14.19 -5.92 -23.03
CA ALA A 24 -13.25 -4.82 -22.94
C ALA A 24 -13.95 -3.79 -22.05
N LEU A 25 -13.46 -3.61 -20.82
CA LEU A 25 -13.71 -2.38 -20.08
C LEU A 25 -13.62 -1.24 -21.10
N ASN A 26 -14.66 -0.42 -21.17
CA ASN A 26 -14.69 0.77 -22.01
C ASN A 26 -13.42 1.59 -21.70
N ALA A 27 -12.36 1.39 -22.46
CA ALA A 27 -11.13 2.12 -22.28
C ALA A 27 -11.48 3.56 -22.61
N GLN A 28 -11.57 4.40 -21.57
CA GLN A 28 -11.87 5.80 -21.77
C GLN A 28 -10.62 6.45 -22.34
N ASN A 29 -10.78 7.11 -23.48
CA ASN A 29 -9.77 8.03 -23.97
C ASN A 29 -9.81 9.27 -23.08
N VAL A 30 -8.67 9.69 -22.55
CA VAL A 30 -8.57 10.84 -21.65
C VAL A 30 -7.56 11.83 -22.18
N LEU A 31 -7.94 13.10 -22.20
CA LEU A 31 -7.01 14.20 -22.37
C LEU A 31 -6.92 14.96 -21.04
N VAL A 32 -5.76 14.91 -20.38
CA VAL A 32 -5.45 15.86 -19.29
C VAL A 32 -4.95 17.14 -19.96
N LYS A 33 -5.66 18.26 -19.78
CA LYS A 33 -5.45 19.51 -20.52
C LYS A 33 -5.11 20.65 -19.57
N GLY A 34 -3.98 21.32 -19.85
CA GLY A 34 -3.51 22.47 -19.09
C GLY A 34 -2.89 22.02 -17.77
N GLY A 35 -1.84 22.69 -17.32
CA GLY A 35 -1.11 22.33 -16.09
C GLY A 35 0.41 22.29 -16.32
N THR A 36 1.17 22.19 -15.23
CA THR A 36 2.63 22.05 -15.29
C THR A 36 3.01 20.60 -15.05
N LEU A 37 3.51 19.92 -16.08
CA LEU A 37 3.91 18.51 -16.00
C LEU A 37 5.32 18.37 -15.45
N ILE A 38 5.43 17.64 -14.35
CA ILE A 38 6.67 17.09 -13.80
C ILE A 38 6.65 15.61 -14.20
N ASP A 39 7.37 15.24 -15.26
CA ASP A 39 7.17 13.95 -15.94
C ASP A 39 7.78 12.73 -15.22
N GLY A 40 8.51 12.93 -14.10
CA GLY A 40 9.19 11.89 -13.34
C GLY A 40 10.58 11.49 -13.88
N THR A 41 11.01 12.03 -15.02
CA THR A 41 12.33 11.74 -15.61
C THR A 41 13.47 12.50 -14.95
N GLY A 42 13.14 13.55 -14.19
CA GLY A 42 14.10 14.52 -13.66
C GLY A 42 14.33 15.71 -14.60
N ALA A 43 13.68 15.73 -15.76
CA ALA A 43 13.69 16.87 -16.66
C ALA A 43 12.98 18.10 -16.07
N ALA A 44 13.21 19.26 -16.69
CA ALA A 44 12.55 20.49 -16.29
C ALA A 44 11.02 20.38 -16.49
N PRO A 45 10.20 20.93 -15.57
CA PRO A 45 8.75 20.88 -15.71
C PRO A 45 8.25 21.53 -17.00
N VAL A 46 7.25 20.93 -17.64
CA VAL A 46 6.66 21.39 -18.90
C VAL A 46 5.37 22.17 -18.61
N PRO A 47 5.33 23.50 -18.83
CA PRO A 47 4.14 24.29 -18.59
C PRO A 47 3.08 24.07 -19.68
N ASP A 48 1.82 24.36 -19.35
CA ASP A 48 0.64 24.18 -20.22
C ASP A 48 0.66 22.82 -20.95
N ALA A 49 0.99 21.77 -20.19
CA ALA A 49 1.11 20.42 -20.70
C ALA A 49 -0.27 19.81 -21.01
N ARG A 50 -0.27 18.91 -22.00
CA ARG A 50 -1.40 18.10 -22.42
C ARG A 50 -0.93 16.66 -22.54
N VAL A 51 -1.67 15.75 -21.92
CA VAL A 51 -1.38 14.31 -21.93
C VAL A 51 -2.59 13.59 -22.51
N LEU A 52 -2.43 13.04 -23.73
CA LEU A 52 -3.45 12.23 -24.38
C LEU A 52 -3.20 10.75 -24.09
N ILE A 53 -4.17 10.13 -23.44
CA ILE A 53 -4.21 8.71 -23.10
C ILE A 53 -5.29 8.04 -23.95
N VAL A 54 -4.91 6.99 -24.68
CA VAL A 54 -5.80 6.21 -25.53
C VAL A 54 -5.59 4.74 -25.21
N ASP A 55 -6.69 4.02 -24.99
CA ASP A 55 -6.66 2.60 -24.63
C ASP A 55 -5.72 2.29 -23.45
N GLY A 56 -5.71 3.21 -22.47
CA GLY A 56 -4.91 3.13 -21.26
C GLY A 56 -3.41 3.40 -21.42
N VAL A 57 -2.96 3.82 -22.60
CA VAL A 57 -1.56 4.14 -22.91
C VAL A 57 -1.42 5.62 -23.26
N ILE A 58 -0.36 6.26 -22.77
CA ILE A 58 -0.01 7.63 -23.16
C ILE A 58 0.38 7.61 -24.64
N GLN A 59 -0.42 8.25 -25.49
CA GLN A 59 -0.12 8.36 -26.92
C GLN A 59 0.76 9.57 -27.21
N LYS A 60 0.53 10.68 -26.50
CA LYS A 60 1.22 11.94 -26.78
C LYS A 60 1.24 12.85 -25.55
N VAL A 61 2.39 13.50 -25.37
CA VAL A 61 2.58 14.63 -24.45
C VAL A 61 3.03 15.84 -25.27
N TRP A 62 2.42 17.01 -25.04
CA TRP A 62 2.83 18.26 -25.69
C TRP A 62 2.46 19.48 -24.83
N SER A 63 2.96 20.66 -25.21
CA SER A 63 2.66 21.93 -24.55
C SER A 63 1.94 22.88 -25.49
N GLY A 64 0.99 23.67 -24.98
CA GLY A 64 0.22 24.61 -25.78
C GLY A 64 -0.80 23.97 -26.73
N GLU A 65 -1.44 24.80 -27.55
CA GLU A 65 -2.40 24.35 -28.58
C GLU A 65 -1.71 23.91 -29.88
N ALA A 66 -0.44 24.27 -30.07
CA ALA A 66 0.31 23.92 -31.27
C ALA A 66 0.58 22.41 -31.32
N GLY A 67 0.24 21.78 -32.45
CA GLY A 67 0.44 20.35 -32.64
C GLY A 67 -0.56 19.45 -31.92
N SER A 68 -1.68 20.00 -31.44
CA SER A 68 -2.81 19.22 -30.91
C SER A 68 -3.32 18.22 -31.96
N PRO A 69 -3.33 16.90 -31.64
CA PRO A 69 -3.88 15.90 -32.54
C PRO A 69 -5.42 15.99 -32.58
N ALA A 70 -6.02 15.38 -33.61
CA ALA A 70 -7.45 15.07 -33.54
C ALA A 70 -7.69 14.07 -32.39
N LEU A 71 -8.65 14.38 -31.53
CA LEU A 71 -8.98 13.51 -30.39
C LEU A 71 -9.88 12.37 -30.84
N PRO A 72 -9.67 11.13 -30.35
CA PRO A 72 -10.63 10.05 -30.53
C PRO A 72 -12.04 10.47 -30.07
N PRO A 73 -13.12 10.04 -30.75
CA PRO A 73 -14.49 10.33 -30.32
C PRO A 73 -14.73 9.87 -28.87
N GLY A 74 -15.46 10.67 -28.10
CA GLY A 74 -15.76 10.37 -26.70
C GLY A 74 -14.60 10.57 -25.73
N THR A 75 -13.48 11.18 -26.17
CA THR A 75 -12.37 11.54 -25.27
C THR A 75 -12.87 12.43 -24.14
N LYS A 76 -12.70 11.98 -22.89
CA LYS A 76 -12.98 12.76 -21.69
C LYS A 76 -11.84 13.77 -21.47
N VAL A 77 -12.19 15.03 -21.29
CA VAL A 77 -11.21 16.08 -21.00
C VAL A 77 -11.18 16.34 -19.49
N VAL A 78 -10.00 16.26 -18.90
CA VAL A 78 -9.72 16.65 -17.51
C VAL A 78 -9.00 17.98 -17.55
N ASP A 79 -9.62 19.04 -17.03
CA ASP A 79 -8.99 20.36 -16.96
C ASP A 79 -8.05 20.45 -15.75
N ALA A 80 -6.78 20.70 -16.03
CA ALA A 80 -5.73 20.89 -15.04
C ALA A 80 -5.02 22.24 -15.21
N ALA A 81 -5.64 23.21 -15.88
CA ALA A 81 -5.11 24.57 -15.96
C ALA A 81 -4.81 25.14 -14.56
N GLY A 82 -3.60 25.68 -14.38
CA GLY A 82 -3.11 26.20 -13.09
C GLY A 82 -2.69 25.13 -12.08
N LYS A 83 -2.80 23.84 -12.41
CA LYS A 83 -2.44 22.70 -11.55
C LYS A 83 -1.11 22.07 -11.96
N TYR A 84 -0.68 21.04 -11.24
CA TYR A 84 0.55 20.30 -11.51
C TYR A 84 0.22 18.85 -11.83
N LEU A 85 0.98 18.26 -12.75
CA LEU A 85 0.82 16.86 -13.16
C LEU A 85 2.07 16.09 -12.77
N ILE A 86 1.90 14.92 -12.14
CA ILE A 86 2.98 13.98 -11.85
C ILE A 86 2.61 12.58 -12.39
N PRO A 87 3.57 11.66 -12.59
CA PRO A 87 3.24 10.26 -12.81
C PRO A 87 2.45 9.71 -11.62
N GLY A 88 1.62 8.68 -11.88
CA GLY A 88 1.08 7.87 -10.79
C GLY A 88 2.17 7.35 -9.87
N LEU A 89 1.98 7.49 -8.56
CA LEU A 89 2.96 7.04 -7.57
C LEU A 89 3.01 5.51 -7.53
N ILE A 90 4.20 4.99 -7.25
CA ILE A 90 4.52 3.58 -7.02
C ILE A 90 4.97 3.43 -5.58
N GLU A 91 4.17 2.73 -4.79
CA GLU A 91 4.50 2.34 -3.42
C GLU A 91 5.16 0.95 -3.45
N SER A 92 6.39 0.86 -2.96
CA SER A 92 7.29 -0.24 -3.33
C SER A 92 7.56 -1.27 -2.24
N HIS A 93 7.03 -1.08 -1.03
CA HIS A 93 7.14 -2.06 0.05
C HIS A 93 5.91 -1.98 0.94
N ILE A 94 4.98 -2.90 0.70
CA ILE A 94 3.77 -3.03 1.49
C ILE A 94 3.49 -4.49 1.83
N HIS A 95 2.66 -4.69 2.84
CA HIS A 95 2.02 -5.94 3.16
C HIS A 95 0.53 -5.84 2.84
N TYR A 96 0.19 -5.95 1.55
CA TYR A 96 -1.14 -5.53 1.06
C TYR A 96 -2.30 -6.21 1.81
N ALA A 97 -3.21 -5.41 2.34
CA ALA A 97 -4.45 -5.86 2.97
C ALA A 97 -5.69 -5.43 2.17
N TRP A 98 -6.78 -6.17 2.39
CA TRP A 98 -8.04 -6.04 1.64
C TRP A 98 -8.63 -4.60 1.67
N TYR A 99 -8.41 -3.86 2.76
CA TYR A 99 -8.94 -2.51 2.99
C TYR A 99 -8.14 -1.38 2.31
N MET A 100 -6.97 -1.65 1.72
CA MET A 100 -6.02 -0.57 1.38
C MET A 100 -6.28 0.14 0.05
N GLY A 101 -7.03 -0.48 -0.87
CA GLY A 101 -7.13 -0.04 -2.27
C GLY A 101 -7.56 1.42 -2.45
N GLU A 102 -8.63 1.85 -1.78
CA GLU A 102 -9.09 3.25 -1.87
C GLU A 102 -8.16 4.23 -1.15
N MET A 103 -7.51 3.80 -0.06
CA MET A 103 -6.55 4.63 0.68
C MET A 103 -5.37 5.01 -0.22
N PHE A 104 -4.79 4.05 -0.92
CA PHE A 104 -3.72 4.30 -1.88
C PHE A 104 -4.15 5.23 -3.03
N LEU A 105 -5.28 4.93 -3.68
CA LEU A 105 -5.76 5.74 -4.80
C LEU A 105 -6.04 7.19 -4.40
N SER A 106 -6.54 7.43 -3.19
CA SER A 106 -6.86 8.77 -2.68
C SER A 106 -5.63 9.67 -2.54
N TYR A 107 -4.45 9.06 -2.39
CA TYR A 107 -3.16 9.74 -2.25
C TYR A 107 -2.28 9.59 -3.50
N GLY A 108 -2.87 9.32 -4.67
CA GLY A 108 -2.13 9.32 -5.94
C GLY A 108 -1.30 8.06 -6.22
N VAL A 109 -1.37 7.05 -5.36
CA VAL A 109 -0.71 5.75 -5.58
C VAL A 109 -1.51 4.95 -6.60
N THR A 110 -0.91 4.71 -7.76
CA THR A 110 -1.55 4.01 -8.88
C THR A 110 -0.98 2.63 -9.13
N SER A 111 0.19 2.33 -8.55
CA SER A 111 0.78 1.00 -8.54
C SER A 111 1.37 0.67 -7.17
N VAL A 112 1.34 -0.61 -6.80
CA VAL A 112 1.94 -1.12 -5.56
C VAL A 112 2.80 -2.34 -5.85
N LEU A 113 3.94 -2.46 -5.18
CA LEU A 113 4.77 -3.67 -5.12
C LEU A 113 4.59 -4.29 -3.73
N ASP A 114 3.92 -5.44 -3.69
CA ASP A 114 3.60 -6.14 -2.45
C ASP A 114 4.69 -7.14 -2.06
N LEU A 115 5.09 -7.11 -0.79
CA LEU A 115 6.07 -7.96 -0.11
C LEU A 115 5.41 -8.82 0.99
N GLY A 116 4.11 -8.66 1.24
CA GLY A 116 3.33 -9.48 2.19
C GLY A 116 2.41 -10.51 1.56
N GLY A 117 2.43 -10.62 0.23
CA GLY A 117 1.50 -11.44 -0.56
C GLY A 117 1.45 -12.93 -0.20
N GLY A 118 0.34 -13.57 -0.59
CA GLY A 118 0.10 -14.99 -0.39
C GLY A 118 -0.70 -15.60 -1.54
N HIS A 119 -1.22 -16.82 -1.38
CA HIS A 119 -1.98 -17.53 -2.44
C HIS A 119 -3.12 -16.74 -3.12
N TRP A 120 -3.63 -15.68 -2.48
CA TRP A 120 -4.71 -14.82 -3.01
C TRP A 120 -4.20 -13.71 -3.94
N SER A 121 -2.90 -13.38 -3.94
CA SER A 121 -2.29 -12.26 -4.66
C SER A 121 -2.56 -12.30 -6.16
N ALA A 122 -2.47 -13.48 -6.80
CA ALA A 122 -2.78 -13.63 -8.22
C ALA A 122 -4.28 -13.36 -8.54
N ALA A 123 -5.18 -13.65 -7.60
CA ALA A 123 -6.60 -13.39 -7.76
C ALA A 123 -6.92 -11.89 -7.55
N LEU A 124 -6.28 -11.24 -6.57
CA LEU A 124 -6.35 -9.79 -6.39
C LEU A 124 -5.87 -9.07 -7.66
N LYS A 125 -4.67 -9.41 -8.15
CA LYS A 125 -4.09 -8.85 -9.38
C LYS A 125 -5.08 -8.91 -10.54
N ARG A 126 -5.62 -10.10 -10.80
CA ARG A 126 -6.61 -10.29 -11.87
C ARG A 126 -7.88 -9.45 -11.66
N GLY A 127 -8.38 -9.36 -10.42
CA GLY A 127 -9.54 -8.52 -10.11
C GLY A 127 -9.30 -7.05 -10.38
N VAL A 128 -8.11 -6.54 -10.04
CA VAL A 128 -7.68 -5.16 -10.34
C VAL A 128 -7.52 -4.94 -11.84
N ASP A 129 -6.84 -5.85 -12.54
CA ASP A 129 -6.59 -5.75 -13.99
C ASP A 129 -7.90 -5.79 -14.80
N LEU A 130 -8.90 -6.54 -14.32
CA LEU A 130 -10.25 -6.60 -14.88
C LEU A 130 -11.16 -5.45 -14.40
N GLY A 131 -10.64 -4.49 -13.62
CA GLY A 131 -11.41 -3.35 -13.08
C GLY A 131 -12.57 -3.75 -12.17
N LEU A 132 -12.56 -4.99 -11.64
CA LEU A 132 -13.55 -5.49 -10.68
C LEU A 132 -13.21 -5.08 -9.25
N ILE A 133 -11.94 -4.75 -8.99
CA ILE A 133 -11.44 -4.27 -7.70
C ILE A 133 -10.88 -2.87 -7.89
N ARG A 134 -11.39 -1.93 -7.09
CA ARG A 134 -10.89 -0.55 -7.04
C ARG A 134 -9.65 -0.48 -6.17
N ALA A 135 -8.49 -0.56 -6.80
CA ALA A 135 -7.20 -0.47 -6.15
C ALA A 135 -6.12 0.01 -7.14
N PRO A 136 -4.92 0.39 -6.65
CA PRO A 136 -3.74 0.54 -7.50
C PRO A 136 -3.47 -0.73 -8.30
N ARG A 137 -2.78 -0.61 -9.43
CA ARG A 137 -2.24 -1.76 -10.16
C ARG A 137 -1.33 -2.54 -9.22
N TYR A 138 -1.64 -3.82 -9.05
CA TYR A 138 -1.01 -4.66 -8.05
C TYR A 138 0.06 -5.54 -8.70
N TYR A 139 1.28 -5.41 -8.20
CA TYR A 139 2.41 -6.28 -8.54
C TYR A 139 2.77 -7.08 -7.32
N HIS A 140 2.83 -8.40 -7.46
CA HIS A 140 3.12 -9.27 -6.33
C HIS A 140 4.51 -9.88 -6.44
N HIS A 141 5.14 -9.99 -5.28
CA HIS A 141 6.32 -10.81 -5.13
C HIS A 141 5.97 -12.29 -4.95
N GLU A 142 6.96 -13.14 -5.18
CA GLU A 142 7.01 -14.49 -4.61
C GLU A 142 8.38 -14.72 -4.00
N THR A 143 8.41 -15.47 -2.90
CA THR A 143 9.64 -15.73 -2.15
C THR A 143 10.29 -17.03 -2.60
N LEU A 144 11.59 -16.99 -2.91
CA LEU A 144 12.41 -18.20 -2.96
C LEU A 144 13.03 -18.43 -1.59
N GLY A 145 13.00 -19.68 -1.13
CA GLY A 145 13.58 -20.11 0.14
C GLY A 145 14.86 -20.90 -0.04
N ASP A 146 15.63 -21.04 1.04
CA ASP A 146 16.71 -22.02 1.13
C ASP A 146 16.09 -23.36 1.50
N GLY A 147 16.28 -24.39 0.66
CA GLY A 147 15.69 -25.72 0.88
C GLY A 147 16.28 -26.54 2.04
N GLY A 148 16.98 -25.86 2.95
CA GLY A 148 17.46 -26.42 4.21
C GLY A 148 18.93 -26.79 4.20
N ASN A 149 19.71 -26.34 3.20
CA ASN A 149 21.18 -26.41 3.21
C ASN A 149 21.83 -25.17 3.85
N GLY A 150 21.06 -24.10 4.03
CA GLY A 150 21.42 -22.93 4.84
C GLY A 150 21.63 -23.24 6.32
N LYS A 151 21.21 -24.40 6.82
CA LYS A 151 21.33 -24.82 8.24
C LYS A 151 22.75 -24.79 8.84
N THR A 152 23.77 -24.48 8.05
CA THR A 152 25.17 -24.29 8.51
C THR A 152 25.58 -22.82 8.66
N ASP A 153 24.75 -21.87 8.20
CA ASP A 153 24.95 -20.44 8.39
C ASP A 153 24.31 -20.00 9.72
N PRO A 154 25.04 -19.30 10.62
CA PRO A 154 24.47 -18.74 11.84
C PRO A 154 23.30 -17.77 11.63
N LEU A 155 23.15 -17.21 10.42
CA LEU A 155 22.08 -16.30 10.01
C LEU A 155 20.90 -17.03 9.34
N ALA A 156 21.08 -18.25 8.85
CA ALA A 156 20.00 -19.03 8.27
C ALA A 156 19.01 -19.47 9.36
N GLY A 157 17.79 -18.95 9.28
CA GLY A 157 16.75 -19.23 10.27
C GLY A 157 16.42 -18.03 11.17
N THR A 158 16.84 -16.82 10.80
CA THR A 158 16.11 -15.64 11.27
C THR A 158 14.75 -15.62 10.60
N GLU A 159 13.76 -16.32 11.18
CA GLU A 159 12.40 -16.36 10.65
C GLU A 159 11.69 -15.01 10.85
N THR A 160 11.96 -14.08 9.96
CA THR A 160 11.15 -12.88 9.76
C THR A 160 9.93 -13.28 8.94
N ALA A 161 8.89 -13.63 9.70
CA ALA A 161 7.47 -13.65 9.35
C ALA A 161 7.05 -14.50 8.15
N LYS A 162 6.76 -15.79 8.34
CA LYS A 162 5.78 -16.58 7.54
C LYS A 162 5.78 -16.34 6.02
N MET A 163 6.90 -15.95 5.43
CA MET A 163 6.97 -15.66 4.01
C MET A 163 6.68 -16.98 3.32
N GLN A 164 5.61 -16.99 2.56
CA GLN A 164 5.18 -18.20 1.88
C GLN A 164 6.22 -18.52 0.82
N VAL A 165 7.14 -19.42 1.15
CA VAL A 165 8.17 -19.86 0.22
C VAL A 165 7.50 -20.62 -0.92
N TYR A 166 7.62 -20.09 -2.12
CA TYR A 166 7.05 -20.69 -3.32
C TYR A 166 7.87 -21.89 -3.78
N ALA A 167 9.19 -21.72 -3.80
CA ALA A 167 10.14 -22.76 -4.19
C ALA A 167 11.45 -22.60 -3.44
N ASN A 168 12.14 -23.72 -3.24
CA ASN A 168 13.44 -23.76 -2.59
C ASN A 168 14.59 -23.81 -3.60
N VAL A 169 15.72 -23.20 -3.22
CA VAL A 169 17.01 -23.35 -3.89
C VAL A 169 17.92 -24.17 -2.99
N ASP A 170 18.07 -25.47 -3.27
CA ASP A 170 18.89 -26.38 -2.47
C ASP A 170 20.40 -26.25 -2.76
N THR A 171 20.73 -25.93 -4.01
CA THR A 171 22.07 -25.60 -4.50
C THR A 171 22.03 -24.44 -5.49
N PRO A 172 23.14 -23.70 -5.72
CA PRO A 172 23.18 -22.68 -6.76
C PRO A 172 22.77 -23.16 -8.16
N LYS A 173 22.92 -24.47 -8.45
CA LYS A 173 22.50 -25.06 -9.74
C LYS A 173 20.98 -25.14 -9.89
N ASP A 174 20.24 -25.16 -8.78
CA ASP A 174 18.77 -25.25 -8.78
C ASP A 174 18.10 -23.90 -9.03
N ALA A 175 18.85 -22.79 -8.94
CA ALA A 175 18.34 -21.43 -9.09
C ALA A 175 17.56 -21.23 -10.40
N VAL A 176 18.08 -21.74 -11.54
CA VAL A 176 17.38 -21.63 -12.83
C VAL A 176 16.02 -22.30 -12.81
N LYS A 177 15.92 -23.48 -12.17
CA LYS A 177 14.67 -24.23 -12.04
C LYS A 177 13.71 -23.52 -11.08
N ALA A 178 14.20 -23.01 -9.96
CA ALA A 178 13.40 -22.29 -8.98
C ALA A 178 12.82 -20.98 -9.55
N VAL A 179 13.64 -20.17 -10.22
CA VAL A 179 13.19 -18.95 -10.91
C VAL A 179 12.20 -19.28 -12.03
N ALA A 180 12.48 -20.30 -12.85
CA ALA A 180 11.53 -20.71 -13.91
C ALA A 180 10.18 -21.17 -13.34
N ALA A 181 10.11 -21.65 -12.10
CA ALA A 181 8.85 -22.02 -11.45
C ALA A 181 7.98 -20.80 -11.09
N LEU A 182 8.58 -19.61 -10.97
CA LEU A 182 7.92 -18.33 -10.67
C LEU A 182 7.44 -17.58 -11.92
N LYS A 183 7.78 -18.06 -13.12
CA LYS A 183 7.30 -17.45 -14.36
C LYS A 183 5.77 -17.39 -14.38
N ASP A 184 5.23 -16.22 -14.73
CA ASP A 184 3.79 -15.89 -14.76
C ASP A 184 3.08 -15.95 -13.39
N LYS A 185 3.86 -16.04 -12.30
CA LYS A 185 3.37 -16.12 -10.91
C LYS A 185 4.02 -15.11 -9.98
N ALA A 186 4.98 -14.33 -10.45
CA ALA A 186 5.62 -13.30 -9.68
C ALA A 186 5.99 -12.18 -10.64
N ASP A 187 5.78 -10.94 -10.20
CA ASP A 187 6.27 -9.77 -10.90
C ASP A 187 7.70 -9.41 -10.42
N ILE A 188 8.02 -9.76 -9.17
CA ILE A 188 9.30 -9.54 -8.50
C ILE A 188 9.65 -10.78 -7.67
N ILE A 189 10.94 -11.09 -7.51
CA ILE A 189 11.40 -12.16 -6.62
C ILE A 189 11.93 -11.54 -5.34
N THR A 190 11.45 -12.03 -4.20
CA THR A 190 12.00 -11.63 -2.89
C THR A 190 12.88 -12.73 -2.33
N LEU A 191 14.01 -12.33 -1.76
CA LEU A 191 14.90 -13.20 -0.99
C LEU A 191 14.84 -12.81 0.49
N ASN A 192 14.83 -13.83 1.35
CA ASN A 192 14.98 -13.65 2.79
C ASN A 192 16.46 -13.44 3.16
N GLU A 193 16.72 -13.09 4.42
CA GLU A 193 18.03 -12.66 4.87
C GLU A 193 19.11 -13.74 4.76
N ASP A 194 20.25 -13.29 4.24
CA ASP A 194 21.61 -13.86 4.33
C ASP A 194 21.71 -15.40 4.26
N TRP A 195 21.48 -15.93 3.06
CA TRP A 195 22.01 -17.24 2.65
C TRP A 195 23.47 -17.13 2.23
N LYS A 196 24.10 -18.26 1.89
CA LYS A 196 25.41 -18.25 1.22
C LYS A 196 25.34 -17.49 -0.10
N GLY A 197 26.33 -16.61 -0.34
CA GLY A 197 26.33 -15.68 -1.46
C GLY A 197 26.29 -16.29 -2.87
N ASP A 198 26.72 -17.53 -3.03
CA ASP A 198 26.65 -18.25 -4.30
C ASP A 198 25.20 -18.59 -4.71
N TYR A 199 24.28 -18.70 -3.75
CA TYR A 199 22.84 -18.87 -4.02
C TYR A 199 22.25 -17.57 -4.56
N PHE A 200 22.47 -16.46 -3.85
CA PHE A 200 22.01 -15.13 -4.26
C PHE A 200 22.48 -14.79 -5.67
N ALA A 201 23.78 -14.96 -5.95
CA ALA A 201 24.35 -14.69 -7.25
C ALA A 201 23.74 -15.58 -8.36
N ALA A 202 23.44 -16.85 -8.05
CA ALA A 202 22.81 -17.76 -9.01
C ALA A 202 21.35 -17.40 -9.27
N VAL A 203 20.59 -17.00 -8.24
CA VAL A 203 19.20 -16.55 -8.40
C VAL A 203 19.15 -15.23 -9.16
N ALA A 204 19.95 -14.23 -8.79
CA ALA A 204 20.07 -12.95 -9.51
C ALA A 204 20.33 -13.16 -10.99
N LYS A 205 21.34 -13.96 -11.32
CA LYS A 205 21.65 -14.30 -12.71
C LYS A 205 20.47 -14.96 -13.43
N ALA A 206 19.77 -15.89 -12.79
CA ALA A 206 18.64 -16.59 -13.38
C ALA A 206 17.39 -15.69 -13.54
N ALA A 207 17.13 -14.80 -12.59
CA ALA A 207 16.03 -13.84 -12.61
C ALA A 207 16.24 -12.79 -13.71
N HIS A 208 17.43 -12.19 -13.76
CA HIS A 208 17.79 -11.19 -14.77
C HIS A 208 17.71 -11.77 -16.20
N ALA A 209 18.07 -13.04 -16.39
CA ALA A 209 17.93 -13.73 -17.67
C ALA A 209 16.47 -13.88 -18.13
N GLN A 210 15.50 -13.74 -17.23
CA GLN A 210 14.06 -13.74 -17.51
C GLN A 210 13.45 -12.33 -17.44
N GLY A 211 14.26 -11.30 -17.20
CA GLY A 211 13.79 -9.92 -17.06
C GLY A 211 13.14 -9.60 -15.70
N LEU A 212 13.28 -10.47 -14.70
CA LEU A 212 12.76 -10.25 -13.34
C LEU A 212 13.82 -9.56 -12.47
N SER A 213 13.36 -8.73 -11.54
CA SER A 213 14.20 -8.13 -10.50
C SER A 213 14.16 -8.93 -9.21
N ILE A 214 15.17 -8.72 -8.38
CA ILE A 214 15.26 -9.28 -7.04
C ILE A 214 15.39 -8.18 -6.01
N ILE A 215 14.57 -8.28 -4.97
CA ILE A 215 14.66 -7.50 -3.75
C ILE A 215 15.00 -8.40 -2.56
N SER A 216 15.69 -7.86 -1.57
CA SER A 216 16.12 -8.63 -0.40
C SER A 216 16.07 -7.82 0.87
N HIS A 217 15.55 -8.46 1.91
CA HIS A 217 15.96 -8.18 3.28
C HIS A 217 17.42 -8.64 3.43
N SER A 218 18.31 -7.80 3.97
CA SER A 218 19.76 -8.10 4.04
C SER A 218 20.38 -7.61 5.34
N PHE A 219 21.32 -8.39 5.88
CA PHE A 219 22.20 -7.94 6.99
C PHE A 219 23.60 -7.55 6.51
N ASN A 220 23.85 -7.57 5.19
CA ASN A 220 25.10 -7.12 4.58
C ASN A 220 24.87 -6.50 3.20
N ALA A 221 24.74 -5.17 3.16
CA ALA A 221 24.44 -4.46 1.92
C ALA A 221 25.53 -4.58 0.84
N LEU A 222 26.81 -4.67 1.21
CA LEU A 222 27.92 -4.74 0.25
C LEU A 222 27.92 -6.10 -0.48
N ASN A 223 27.76 -7.19 0.27
CA ASN A 223 27.69 -8.52 -0.30
C ASN A 223 26.42 -8.71 -1.13
N THR A 224 25.26 -8.28 -0.62
CA THR A 224 23.99 -8.34 -1.35
C THR A 224 24.08 -7.60 -2.68
N SER A 225 24.74 -6.44 -2.69
CA SER A 225 25.06 -5.68 -3.90
C SER A 225 25.98 -6.46 -4.85
N ASP A 226 27.04 -7.09 -4.36
CA ASP A 226 27.96 -7.92 -5.18
C ASP A 226 27.31 -9.16 -5.78
N TRP A 227 26.27 -9.69 -5.12
CA TRP A 227 25.51 -10.83 -5.61
C TRP A 227 24.49 -10.46 -6.69
N GLY A 228 24.33 -9.17 -7.02
CA GLY A 228 23.45 -8.71 -8.08
C GLY A 228 21.99 -8.61 -7.67
N VAL A 229 21.70 -8.46 -6.37
CA VAL A 229 20.35 -8.07 -5.92
C VAL A 229 20.10 -6.62 -6.31
N ASP A 230 18.92 -6.35 -6.89
CA ASP A 230 18.57 -5.05 -7.44
C ASP A 230 18.18 -4.06 -6.32
N GLY A 231 17.34 -4.48 -5.36
CA GLY A 231 16.85 -3.67 -4.25
C GLY A 231 17.17 -4.24 -2.88
N ILE A 232 17.56 -3.37 -1.93
CA ILE A 232 17.76 -3.73 -0.53
C ILE A 232 16.71 -3.01 0.32
N GLU A 233 15.95 -3.80 1.07
CA GLU A 233 14.91 -3.32 1.98
C GLU A 233 15.51 -2.86 3.32
N HIS A 234 14.91 -1.79 3.85
CA HIS A 234 15.30 -1.08 5.07
C HIS A 234 16.75 -0.59 5.05
N MET A 235 17.22 -0.11 6.20
CA MET A 235 18.61 0.32 6.35
C MET A 235 19.48 -0.67 7.15
N THR A 236 18.94 -1.77 7.66
CA THR A 236 19.67 -2.69 8.56
C THR A 236 21.01 -3.15 7.98
N GLY A 237 21.01 -3.70 6.77
CA GLY A 237 22.25 -4.17 6.11
C GLY A 237 23.23 -3.05 5.79
N VAL A 238 22.73 -1.83 5.55
CA VAL A 238 23.56 -0.64 5.36
C VAL A 238 24.21 -0.22 6.68
N GLY A 239 23.43 -0.17 7.76
CA GLY A 239 23.89 0.18 9.10
C GLY A 239 24.98 -0.77 9.61
N ILE A 240 24.82 -2.07 9.39
CA ILE A 240 25.83 -3.08 9.73
C ILE A 240 27.09 -2.88 8.90
N ALA A 241 26.97 -2.79 7.57
CA ALA A 241 28.13 -2.65 6.68
C ALA A 241 28.90 -1.33 6.89
N ALA A 242 28.22 -0.27 7.32
CA ALA A 242 28.82 1.02 7.63
C ALA A 242 29.47 1.08 9.02
N THR A 243 29.35 0.05 9.87
CA THR A 243 29.93 0.06 11.22
C THR A 243 31.38 -0.46 11.21
N ARG A 244 32.34 0.44 11.46
CA ARG A 244 33.78 0.12 11.42
C ARG A 244 34.46 0.03 12.79
N SER A 245 33.98 0.78 13.78
CA SER A 245 34.56 0.76 15.13
C SER A 245 34.48 -0.62 15.77
N GLU A 246 35.53 -1.03 16.47
CA GLU A 246 35.55 -2.31 17.19
C GLU A 246 34.49 -2.37 18.29
N GLU A 247 34.17 -1.24 18.91
CA GLU A 247 33.06 -1.11 19.85
C GLU A 247 31.72 -1.38 19.16
N GLY A 248 31.46 -0.73 18.02
CA GLY A 248 30.22 -0.92 17.26
C GLY A 248 30.06 -2.35 16.77
N LYS A 249 31.10 -2.95 16.18
CA LYS A 249 31.07 -4.35 15.74
C LYS A 249 30.76 -5.31 16.89
N LYS A 250 31.40 -5.11 18.06
CA LYS A 250 31.12 -5.92 19.26
C LYS A 250 29.69 -5.72 19.75
N ALA A 251 29.19 -4.49 19.74
CA ALA A 251 27.83 -4.20 20.17
C ALA A 251 26.78 -4.83 19.25
N ILE A 252 26.95 -4.72 17.92
CA ILE A 252 26.09 -5.36 16.92
C ILE A 252 26.12 -6.88 17.08
N ALA A 253 27.31 -7.47 17.19
CA ALA A 253 27.44 -8.91 17.41
C ALA A 253 26.78 -9.36 18.73
N ALA A 254 26.82 -8.53 19.77
CA ALA A 254 26.19 -8.81 21.06
C ALA A 254 24.65 -8.70 21.04
N MET A 255 24.06 -7.88 20.15
CA MET A 255 22.61 -7.89 19.92
C MET A 255 22.16 -9.25 19.39
N GLY A 256 22.97 -9.89 18.55
CA GLY A 256 22.61 -11.13 17.88
C GLY A 256 21.47 -10.94 16.88
N PHE A 257 21.11 -12.01 16.18
CA PHE A 257 20.01 -12.02 15.22
C PHE A 257 18.83 -12.82 15.77
N CYS A 258 17.63 -12.38 15.44
CA CYS A 258 16.42 -12.96 15.95
C CYS A 258 16.17 -14.36 15.38
N LYS A 259 15.92 -15.38 16.22
CA LYS A 259 15.82 -16.79 15.79
C LYS A 259 14.40 -17.39 15.79
N THR A 260 13.39 -16.62 16.18
CA THR A 260 12.00 -17.08 16.30
C THR A 260 11.04 -16.01 15.82
N ALA A 261 9.91 -16.42 15.25
CA ALA A 261 8.83 -15.51 14.86
C ALA A 261 8.29 -14.72 16.06
N TYR A 262 8.07 -13.41 15.87
CA TYR A 262 7.54 -12.53 16.92
C TYR A 262 6.03 -12.38 16.81
N PRO A 263 5.31 -12.20 17.94
CA PRO A 263 3.95 -11.68 17.90
C PRO A 263 3.92 -10.30 17.21
N PRO A 264 2.76 -9.86 16.69
CA PRO A 264 2.62 -8.56 16.02
C PRO A 264 3.20 -7.43 16.87
N ILE A 265 3.71 -6.42 16.17
CA ILE A 265 4.70 -5.35 16.49
C ILE A 265 4.44 -4.54 17.78
N LEU A 266 3.38 -4.87 18.49
CA LEU A 266 2.70 -4.03 19.46
C LEU A 266 3.42 -3.70 20.76
N GLU A 267 4.66 -4.09 21.09
CA GLU A 267 5.11 -3.67 22.44
C GLU A 267 6.60 -3.61 22.82
N GLN A 268 7.59 -4.17 22.11
CA GLN A 268 8.94 -4.25 22.71
C GLN A 268 10.07 -4.07 21.69
N SER A 269 11.08 -3.27 22.08
CA SER A 269 12.39 -3.30 21.43
C SER A 269 12.83 -4.75 21.26
N LEU A 270 13.02 -5.22 20.02
CA LEU A 270 13.49 -6.58 19.83
C LEU A 270 14.89 -6.69 20.48
N PRO A 271 15.13 -7.71 21.32
CA PRO A 271 16.43 -7.90 21.96
C PRO A 271 17.51 -8.37 20.97
N CYS A 272 17.22 -8.35 19.67
CA CYS A 272 17.99 -8.92 18.58
C CYS A 272 17.72 -8.18 17.27
N ILE A 273 18.57 -8.38 16.27
CA ILE A 273 18.46 -7.78 14.94
C ILE A 273 17.55 -8.63 14.03
N ALA A 274 16.62 -7.97 13.35
CA ALA A 274 15.78 -8.48 12.27
C ALA A 274 15.86 -7.52 11.06
N ALA A 275 15.41 -7.91 9.87
CA ALA A 275 15.19 -6.91 8.81
C ALA A 275 14.03 -6.00 9.23
N GLY A 276 14.13 -4.70 8.95
CA GLY A 276 13.13 -3.73 9.41
C GLY A 276 13.17 -3.54 10.92
N HIS A 277 14.37 -3.33 11.50
CA HIS A 277 14.53 -3.23 12.95
C HIS A 277 14.23 -1.81 13.47
N LYS A 278 12.94 -1.42 13.41
CA LYS A 278 12.32 -0.15 13.86
C LYS A 278 12.78 0.39 15.25
N ASN A 279 13.41 -0.44 16.06
CA ASN A 279 13.82 -0.13 17.42
C ASN A 279 15.31 -0.37 17.68
N SER A 280 16.16 -0.30 16.64
CA SER A 280 17.59 -0.56 16.77
C SER A 280 18.44 0.68 17.04
N LEU A 281 19.32 0.57 18.03
CA LEU A 281 20.44 1.50 18.22
C LEU A 281 21.59 1.27 17.22
N LEU A 282 21.50 0.25 16.35
CA LEU A 282 22.51 -0.13 15.35
C LEU A 282 23.09 1.08 14.59
N TYR A 283 22.22 1.97 14.13
CA TYR A 283 22.60 3.06 13.23
C TYR A 283 23.53 4.09 13.86
N ARG A 284 23.58 4.18 15.20
CA ARG A 284 24.44 5.13 15.92
C ARG A 284 25.94 4.84 15.74
N TRP A 285 26.28 3.62 15.31
CA TRP A 285 27.65 3.16 15.08
C TRP A 285 28.08 3.19 13.61
N MET A 286 27.20 3.60 12.69
CA MET A 286 27.60 3.92 11.33
C MET A 286 28.74 4.94 11.36
N ASP A 287 29.77 4.70 10.55
CA ASP A 287 30.96 5.53 10.45
C ASP A 287 30.91 6.39 9.17
N PRO A 288 30.63 7.70 9.27
CA PRO A 288 30.51 8.57 8.11
C PRO A 288 31.78 8.67 7.26
N THR A 289 32.95 8.36 7.83
CA THR A 289 34.22 8.37 7.09
C THR A 289 34.31 7.25 6.05
N TYR A 290 33.46 6.23 6.17
CA TYR A 290 33.40 5.09 5.26
C TYR A 290 32.30 5.23 4.18
N PHE A 291 31.41 6.21 4.30
CA PHE A 291 30.24 6.33 3.42
C PHE A 291 30.63 6.44 1.95
N ASP A 292 31.64 7.24 1.60
CA ASP A 292 32.00 7.48 0.20
C ASP A 292 32.48 6.19 -0.51
N GLU A 293 33.26 5.35 0.19
CA GLU A 293 33.71 4.05 -0.34
C GLU A 293 32.52 3.10 -0.54
N MET A 294 31.67 2.98 0.48
CA MET A 294 30.48 2.13 0.43
C MET A 294 29.49 2.58 -0.65
N ILE A 295 29.24 3.88 -0.76
CA ILE A 295 28.35 4.47 -1.76
C ILE A 295 28.89 4.20 -3.17
N ALA A 296 30.19 4.41 -3.39
CA ALA A 296 30.80 4.12 -4.68
C ALA A 296 30.61 2.65 -5.10
N HIS A 297 30.67 1.73 -4.13
CA HIS A 297 30.41 0.31 -4.35
C HIS A 297 28.96 0.03 -4.75
N LEU A 298 27.99 0.54 -3.98
CA LEU A 298 26.55 0.33 -4.25
C LEU A 298 26.13 0.96 -5.58
N VAL A 299 26.60 2.17 -5.88
CA VAL A 299 26.30 2.86 -7.14
C VAL A 299 26.89 2.12 -8.35
N LYS A 300 28.13 1.63 -8.24
CA LYS A 300 28.79 0.85 -9.29
C LYS A 300 27.99 -0.41 -9.65
N ASN A 301 27.39 -1.05 -8.65
CA ASN A 301 26.60 -2.27 -8.83
C ASN A 301 25.14 -2.00 -9.19
N HIS A 302 24.74 -0.73 -9.32
CA HIS A 302 23.36 -0.31 -9.59
C HIS A 302 22.35 -0.79 -8.53
N THR A 303 22.77 -0.86 -7.27
CA THR A 303 21.88 -1.26 -6.16
C THR A 303 20.97 -0.11 -5.77
N PHE A 304 19.68 -0.39 -5.65
CA PHE A 304 18.65 0.52 -5.16
C PHE A 304 18.44 0.29 -3.65
N LEU A 305 18.07 1.33 -2.92
CA LEU A 305 17.79 1.24 -1.47
C LEU A 305 16.36 1.68 -1.16
N ASN A 306 15.67 0.93 -0.31
CA ASN A 306 14.38 1.33 0.26
C ASN A 306 14.55 1.51 1.77
N PRO A 307 14.69 2.75 2.25
CA PRO A 307 15.05 2.99 3.64
C PRO A 307 13.89 2.85 4.65
N THR A 308 12.62 2.88 4.21
CA THR A 308 11.44 2.82 5.08
C THR A 308 11.57 3.71 6.33
N LEU A 309 11.95 4.99 6.14
CA LEU A 309 12.30 5.89 7.24
C LEU A 309 11.14 6.15 8.20
N ASP A 310 9.93 6.30 7.67
CA ASP A 310 8.74 6.52 8.48
C ASP A 310 8.47 5.31 9.39
N PHE A 311 8.54 4.10 8.81
CA PHE A 311 8.43 2.85 9.57
C PHE A 311 9.47 2.76 10.70
N GLU A 312 10.74 3.07 10.41
CA GLU A 312 11.84 2.87 11.34
C GLU A 312 11.97 3.98 12.41
N TRP A 313 11.55 5.21 12.13
CA TRP A 313 11.79 6.36 13.02
C TRP A 313 10.55 7.20 13.35
N GLY A 314 9.38 6.90 12.79
CA GLY A 314 8.15 7.69 12.90
C GLY A 314 7.74 8.06 14.32
N GLY A 315 8.11 7.27 15.34
CA GLY A 315 7.80 7.53 16.76
C GLY A 315 8.82 8.35 17.57
N ILE A 316 9.89 8.90 16.97
CA ILE A 316 10.91 9.66 17.73
C ILE A 316 11.39 10.95 17.07
N ILE A 317 10.98 11.23 15.84
CA ILE A 317 11.48 12.36 15.03
C ILE A 317 10.67 13.64 15.24
N ASP A 318 11.23 14.77 14.80
CA ASP A 318 10.57 16.08 14.95
C ASP A 318 9.22 16.16 14.18
N ARG A 319 9.04 15.31 13.16
CA ARG A 319 7.79 15.22 12.38
C ARG A 319 6.69 14.39 13.02
N SER A 320 6.99 13.56 14.04
CA SER A 320 6.00 12.65 14.62
C SER A 320 4.67 13.33 14.97
N PRO A 321 4.62 14.49 15.65
CA PRO A 321 3.35 15.13 15.98
C PRO A 321 2.55 15.62 14.76
N GLN A 322 3.24 15.95 13.66
CA GLN A 322 2.57 16.36 12.42
C GLN A 322 1.95 15.14 11.73
N PHE A 323 2.74 14.09 11.53
CA PHE A 323 2.31 12.86 10.85
C PHE A 323 1.17 12.17 11.62
N GLU A 324 1.28 12.09 12.94
CA GLU A 324 0.21 11.58 13.80
C GLU A 324 -1.10 12.35 13.62
N ALA A 325 -1.06 13.69 13.59
CA ALA A 325 -2.25 14.51 13.40
C ALA A 325 -2.88 14.35 12.00
N GLU A 326 -2.06 14.13 10.97
CA GLU A 326 -2.52 13.86 9.60
C GLU A 326 -3.19 12.48 9.51
N ASP A 327 -2.59 11.46 10.11
CA ASP A 327 -3.11 10.10 10.21
C ASP A 327 -4.41 10.05 11.03
N GLU A 328 -4.45 10.67 12.21
CA GLU A 328 -5.66 10.77 13.03
C GLU A 328 -6.80 11.44 12.26
N LYS A 329 -6.51 12.52 11.55
CA LYS A 329 -7.49 13.22 10.72
C LYS A 329 -8.03 12.31 9.62
N LEU A 330 -7.16 11.57 8.93
CA LEU A 330 -7.59 10.61 7.91
C LEU A 330 -8.45 9.51 8.53
N LEU A 331 -7.96 8.85 9.59
CA LEU A 331 -8.65 7.74 10.26
C LEU A 331 -9.95 8.18 10.93
N SER A 332 -10.12 9.46 11.28
CA SER A 332 -11.40 10.01 11.76
C SER A 332 -12.51 10.06 10.69
N ASN A 333 -12.17 9.83 9.42
CA ASN A 333 -13.15 9.80 8.34
C ASN A 333 -14.12 8.62 8.50
N SER A 334 -15.42 8.91 8.64
CA SER A 334 -16.46 7.91 8.82
C SER A 334 -16.58 6.94 7.64
N ASN A 335 -16.17 7.35 6.44
CA ASN A 335 -16.19 6.47 5.27
C ASN A 335 -15.05 5.45 5.26
N LEU A 336 -14.05 5.59 6.13
CA LEU A 336 -12.99 4.59 6.30
C LEU A 336 -13.35 3.50 7.30
N GLN A 337 -14.59 3.42 7.79
CA GLN A 337 -15.00 2.46 8.83
C GLN A 337 -14.68 0.97 8.51
N TYR A 338 -14.43 0.65 7.24
CA TYR A 338 -13.96 -0.65 6.80
C TYR A 338 -12.52 -0.96 7.25
N VAL A 339 -11.69 0.06 7.52
CA VAL A 339 -10.35 -0.12 8.08
C VAL A 339 -10.50 -0.68 9.51
N PRO A 340 -9.96 -1.88 9.78
CA PRO A 340 -10.10 -2.54 11.08
C PRO A 340 -9.62 -1.68 12.25
N TYR A 341 -10.31 -1.81 13.40
CA TYR A 341 -10.01 -0.98 14.57
C TYR A 341 -8.63 -1.27 15.17
N ASP A 342 -8.22 -2.52 15.20
CA ASP A 342 -6.87 -2.96 15.61
C ASP A 342 -5.78 -2.37 14.72
N GLU A 343 -5.97 -2.41 13.39
CA GLU A 343 -5.03 -1.79 12.44
C GLU A 343 -4.91 -0.27 12.67
N ARG A 344 -6.02 0.43 12.92
CA ARG A 344 -6.00 1.87 13.25
C ARG A 344 -5.20 2.16 14.51
N LEU A 345 -5.35 1.33 15.54
CA LEU A 345 -4.58 1.48 16.78
C LEU A 345 -3.11 1.22 16.54
N GLU A 346 -2.76 0.21 15.74
CA GLU A 346 -1.37 -0.10 15.40
C GLU A 346 -0.70 1.05 14.61
N PHE A 347 -1.44 1.68 13.69
CA PHE A 347 -0.97 2.86 12.96
C PHE A 347 -0.71 4.07 13.85
N LEU A 348 -1.51 4.28 14.89
CA LEU A 348 -1.31 5.42 15.79
C LEU A 348 -0.24 5.13 16.86
N ASP A 349 -0.16 3.88 17.32
CA ASP A 349 0.86 3.46 18.31
C ASP A 349 2.30 3.52 17.74
N GLN A 350 2.44 3.47 16.41
CA GLN A 350 3.69 3.80 15.68
C GLN A 350 4.35 5.09 16.17
N TYR A 351 3.57 6.11 16.53
CA TYR A 351 4.11 7.41 16.94
C TYR A 351 4.59 7.46 18.39
N HIS A 352 4.42 6.37 19.15
CA HIS A 352 4.53 6.40 20.61
C HIS A 352 5.58 5.45 21.21
N TRP A 353 6.16 4.55 20.41
CA TRP A 353 7.11 3.54 20.88
C TRP A 353 8.34 4.11 21.64
N ALA A 354 8.73 5.37 21.37
CA ALA A 354 9.90 6.00 21.98
C ALA A 354 9.59 6.82 23.24
N GLN A 355 8.31 7.06 23.58
CA GLN A 355 7.93 8.03 24.62
C GLN A 355 8.52 7.70 25.99
N ASN A 356 8.56 6.41 26.34
CA ASN A 356 9.02 5.94 27.64
C ASN A 356 10.53 5.66 27.71
N ARG A 357 11.28 5.91 26.63
CA ARG A 357 12.73 5.65 26.60
C ARG A 357 13.54 6.72 27.37
N PRO A 358 14.64 6.34 28.05
CA PRO A 358 15.53 7.30 28.70
C PRO A 358 16.08 8.36 27.72
N PRO A 359 16.30 9.62 28.15
CA PRO A 359 16.81 10.69 27.28
C PRO A 359 18.11 10.35 26.55
N LYS A 360 19.03 9.64 27.22
CA LYS A 360 20.29 9.19 26.61
C LYS A 360 20.03 8.27 25.42
N GLU A 361 19.17 7.27 25.60
CA GLU A 361 18.85 6.31 24.56
C GLU A 361 18.15 6.99 23.38
N ARG A 362 17.21 7.90 23.64
CA ARG A 362 16.55 8.71 22.61
C ARG A 362 17.56 9.50 21.77
N SER A 363 18.56 10.12 22.41
CA SER A 363 19.63 10.84 21.70
C SER A 363 20.49 9.92 20.82
N GLU A 364 20.66 8.66 21.21
CA GLU A 364 21.42 7.67 20.46
C GLU A 364 20.64 7.16 19.23
N PHE A 365 19.32 7.02 19.33
CA PHE A 365 18.43 6.78 18.18
C PHE A 365 18.49 7.93 17.17
N LEU A 366 18.36 9.17 17.65
CA LEU A 366 18.42 10.35 16.79
C LEU A 366 19.80 10.52 16.13
N LYS A 367 20.89 10.14 16.81
CA LYS A 367 22.21 10.05 16.19
C LYS A 367 22.20 9.05 15.03
N GLY A 368 21.62 7.87 15.23
CA GLY A 368 21.47 6.86 14.19
C GLY A 368 20.66 7.37 12.99
N TYR A 369 19.53 8.02 13.25
CA TYR A 369 18.71 8.66 12.22
C TYR A 369 19.52 9.68 11.40
N LYS A 370 20.30 10.55 12.06
CA LYS A 370 21.15 11.53 11.37
C LYS A 370 22.24 10.89 10.51
N ASN A 371 22.84 9.78 10.97
CA ASN A 371 23.79 9.02 10.17
C ASN A 371 23.15 8.46 8.89
N VAL A 372 21.93 7.91 9.00
CA VAL A 372 21.16 7.40 7.85
C VAL A 372 20.79 8.54 6.90
N GLN A 373 20.31 9.68 7.40
CA GLN A 373 20.03 10.85 6.58
C GLN A 373 21.28 11.31 5.80
N GLU A 374 22.45 11.39 6.45
CA GLU A 374 23.70 11.75 5.78
C GLU A 374 24.08 10.75 4.70
N PHE A 375 23.97 9.44 4.99
CA PHE A 375 24.25 8.38 4.04
C PHE A 375 23.36 8.49 2.80
N LEU A 376 22.03 8.59 2.99
CA LEU A 376 21.06 8.66 1.89
C LEU A 376 21.27 9.90 1.02
N ARG A 377 21.54 11.07 1.63
CA ARG A 377 21.86 12.29 0.91
C ARG A 377 23.09 12.13 0.04
N LYS A 378 24.18 11.57 0.58
CA LYS A 378 25.42 11.32 -0.18
C LYS A 378 25.20 10.26 -1.26
N PHE A 379 24.44 9.22 -0.98
CA PHE A 379 24.13 8.14 -1.90
C PHE A 379 23.38 8.66 -3.14
N VAL A 380 22.30 9.42 -2.94
CA VAL A 380 21.54 10.04 -4.04
C VAL A 380 22.38 11.07 -4.80
N ALA A 381 23.17 11.89 -4.09
CA ALA A 381 24.08 12.85 -4.73
C ALA A 381 25.16 12.17 -5.61
N ALA A 382 25.55 10.95 -5.28
CA ALA A 382 26.50 10.13 -6.06
C ALA A 382 25.84 9.38 -7.24
N GLY A 383 24.53 9.55 -7.46
CA GLY A 383 23.78 8.86 -8.51
C GLY A 383 23.12 7.55 -8.07
N GLY A 384 23.15 7.25 -6.77
CA GLY A 384 22.34 6.20 -6.17
C GLY A 384 20.85 6.53 -6.27
N LYS A 385 20.01 5.49 -6.22
CA LYS A 385 18.56 5.62 -6.40
C LYS A 385 17.83 4.96 -5.25
N LEU A 386 16.81 5.65 -4.77
CA LEU A 386 15.89 5.12 -3.77
C LEU A 386 14.65 4.54 -4.45
N TYR A 387 14.00 3.58 -3.82
CA TYR A 387 12.66 3.13 -4.20
C TYR A 387 11.83 3.16 -2.93
N SER A 388 10.94 4.14 -2.83
CA SER A 388 10.23 4.42 -1.59
C SER A 388 9.25 3.28 -1.29
N GLY A 389 9.26 2.83 -0.04
CA GLY A 389 8.13 2.11 0.51
C GLY A 389 7.95 2.36 1.99
N THR A 390 6.81 1.94 2.50
CA THR A 390 6.33 2.34 3.83
C THR A 390 6.23 1.20 4.81
N ASP A 391 6.38 -0.04 4.35
CA ASP A 391 6.08 -1.24 5.14
C ASP A 391 4.62 -1.18 5.69
N SER A 392 3.68 -0.74 4.83
CA SER A 392 2.28 -0.54 5.21
C SER A 392 1.54 -1.86 5.46
N ALA A 393 0.57 -1.82 6.39
CA ALA A 393 -0.08 -2.94 7.11
C ALA A 393 0.81 -3.46 8.24
N SER A 394 0.28 -3.40 9.46
CA SER A 394 1.03 -3.63 10.71
C SER A 394 2.01 -2.53 11.14
N ALA A 395 1.98 -1.36 10.49
CA ALA A 395 2.77 -0.21 10.93
C ALA A 395 2.25 1.14 10.42
N ASN A 396 2.27 1.41 9.12
CA ASN A 396 2.04 2.76 8.60
C ASN A 396 0.73 2.89 7.80
N VAL A 397 0.09 4.06 7.86
CA VAL A 397 -1.20 4.32 7.21
C VAL A 397 -1.07 4.26 5.67
N PRO A 398 -1.79 3.35 4.99
CA PRO A 398 -1.69 3.18 3.54
C PRO A 398 -2.02 4.45 2.76
N GLY A 399 -1.23 4.74 1.73
CA GLY A 399 -1.44 5.89 0.85
C GLY A 399 -0.85 7.20 1.39
N LEU A 400 -1.09 7.54 2.66
CA LEU A 400 -0.54 8.78 3.24
C LEU A 400 0.95 8.63 3.59
N ALA A 401 1.36 7.50 4.17
CA ALA A 401 2.73 7.27 4.63
C ALA A 401 3.80 7.39 3.54
N ILE A 402 3.48 7.16 2.26
CA ILE A 402 4.46 7.32 1.17
C ILE A 402 4.85 8.79 0.95
N HIS A 403 3.96 9.71 1.31
CA HIS A 403 4.24 11.14 1.30
C HIS A 403 5.06 11.55 2.51
N HIS A 404 4.80 10.97 3.68
CA HIS A 404 5.66 11.10 4.86
C HIS A 404 7.09 10.66 4.54
N GLU A 405 7.25 9.50 3.89
CA GLU A 405 8.56 8.99 3.45
C GLU A 405 9.29 9.98 2.53
N MET A 406 8.61 10.56 1.54
CA MET A 406 9.19 11.58 0.65
C MET A 406 9.56 12.87 1.40
N GLN A 407 8.77 13.29 2.40
CA GLN A 407 9.11 14.41 3.27
C GLN A 407 10.40 14.13 4.07
N LEU A 408 10.58 12.91 4.57
CA LEU A 408 11.78 12.51 5.31
C LEU A 408 13.04 12.48 4.42
N TYR A 409 12.89 12.20 3.12
CA TYR A 409 14.00 12.34 2.15
C TYR A 409 14.39 13.81 1.96
N VAL A 410 13.41 14.70 1.85
CA VAL A 410 13.70 16.15 1.75
C VAL A 410 14.35 16.68 3.03
N ASP A 411 13.92 16.22 4.21
CA ASP A 411 14.58 16.53 5.48
C ASP A 411 16.03 16.05 5.55
N ALA A 412 16.34 14.92 4.89
CA ALA A 412 17.70 14.43 4.75
C ALA A 412 18.55 15.29 3.78
N GLY A 413 17.93 16.23 3.07
CA GLY A 413 18.58 17.10 2.08
C GLY A 413 18.56 16.55 0.66
N ILE A 414 17.71 15.55 0.37
CA ILE A 414 17.47 15.07 -0.99
C ILE A 414 16.50 16.05 -1.67
N PRO A 415 16.80 16.58 -2.88
CA PRO A 415 15.91 17.53 -3.54
C PRO A 415 14.53 16.94 -3.85
N PRO A 416 13.45 17.76 -3.83
CA PRO A 416 12.07 17.29 -4.04
C PRO A 416 11.85 16.49 -5.34
N MET A 417 12.55 16.83 -6.44
CA MET A 417 12.48 16.05 -7.68
C MET A 417 12.94 14.60 -7.45
N GLN A 418 14.03 14.38 -6.73
CA GLN A 418 14.57 13.05 -6.48
C GLN A 418 13.72 12.28 -5.45
N ALA A 419 13.13 12.97 -4.48
CA ALA A 419 12.11 12.37 -3.60
C ALA A 419 10.86 11.94 -4.39
N LEU A 420 10.42 12.72 -5.39
CA LEU A 420 9.33 12.29 -6.28
C LEU A 420 9.75 11.10 -7.17
N GLN A 421 11.00 11.07 -7.63
CA GLN A 421 11.53 9.97 -8.45
C GLN A 421 11.61 8.65 -7.69
N SER A 422 11.87 8.68 -6.38
CA SER A 422 11.87 7.47 -5.55
C SER A 422 10.50 6.82 -5.42
N SER A 423 9.42 7.55 -5.67
CA SER A 423 8.05 7.02 -5.72
C SER A 423 7.47 6.99 -7.15
N THR A 424 8.29 7.14 -8.20
CA THR A 424 7.84 7.09 -9.60
C THR A 424 8.80 6.31 -10.51
N LEU A 425 9.81 6.95 -11.11
CA LEU A 425 10.65 6.32 -12.13
C LEU A 425 11.65 5.31 -11.54
N TRP A 426 12.24 5.60 -10.38
CA TRP A 426 13.24 4.73 -9.78
C TRP A 426 12.71 3.36 -9.33
N PRO A 427 11.54 3.24 -8.68
CA PRO A 427 10.96 1.93 -8.38
C PRO A 427 10.59 1.17 -9.66
N ALA A 428 10.10 1.86 -10.70
CA ALA A 428 9.87 1.22 -12.01
C ALA A 428 11.18 0.69 -12.63
N GLN A 429 12.30 1.40 -12.48
CA GLN A 429 13.62 0.94 -12.94
C GLN A 429 14.13 -0.24 -12.14
N MET A 430 14.02 -0.19 -10.81
CA MET A 430 14.38 -1.30 -9.92
C MET A 430 13.61 -2.55 -10.33
N ALA A 431 12.29 -2.45 -10.52
CA ALA A 431 11.41 -3.56 -10.91
C ALA A 431 11.50 -3.95 -12.40
N ARG A 432 12.35 -3.29 -13.22
CA ARG A 432 12.47 -3.49 -14.68
C ARG A 432 11.16 -3.26 -15.46
N MET A 433 10.30 -2.40 -14.92
CA MET A 433 9.00 -1.99 -15.47
C MET A 433 9.03 -0.57 -16.04
N ASP A 434 10.18 0.09 -16.08
CA ASP A 434 10.36 1.47 -16.54
C ASP A 434 9.98 1.71 -18.01
N LYS A 435 9.84 0.65 -18.82
CA LYS A 435 9.29 0.75 -20.18
C LYS A 435 7.79 1.00 -20.23
N THR A 436 7.06 0.71 -19.15
CA THR A 436 5.61 0.84 -19.08
C THR A 436 5.13 1.72 -17.93
N LEU A 437 5.98 1.99 -16.93
CA LEU A 437 5.65 2.73 -15.71
C LEU A 437 6.66 3.81 -15.35
N GLY A 438 6.28 4.65 -14.37
CA GLY A 438 7.20 5.50 -13.61
C GLY A 438 7.45 6.90 -14.19
N SER A 439 6.94 7.20 -15.39
CA SER A 439 7.00 8.55 -15.96
C SER A 439 5.84 8.81 -16.93
N VAL A 440 5.59 10.08 -17.22
CA VAL A 440 4.57 10.50 -18.19
C VAL A 440 5.23 10.63 -19.56
N GLU A 441 5.42 9.50 -20.24
CA GLU A 441 6.05 9.41 -21.56
C GLU A 441 5.20 8.58 -22.54
N PRO A 442 5.22 8.90 -23.86
CA PRO A 442 4.53 8.09 -24.86
C PRO A 442 4.90 6.60 -24.80
N GLY A 443 3.90 5.74 -24.90
CA GLY A 443 4.05 4.28 -24.84
C GLY A 443 3.93 3.68 -23.44
N LYS A 444 3.94 4.50 -22.37
CA LYS A 444 3.73 4.05 -20.99
C LYS A 444 2.25 4.05 -20.61
N PHE A 445 1.91 3.40 -19.49
CA PHE A 445 0.55 3.45 -18.96
C PHE A 445 0.11 4.89 -18.67
N GLY A 446 -1.16 5.18 -18.93
CA GLY A 446 -1.79 6.45 -18.67
C GLY A 446 -2.12 6.67 -17.19
N ASP A 447 -1.07 6.64 -16.35
CA ASP A 447 -1.16 6.89 -14.92
C ASP A 447 -0.65 8.31 -14.62
N VAL A 448 -1.57 9.22 -14.32
CA VAL A 448 -1.29 10.65 -14.09
C VAL A 448 -2.06 11.12 -12.87
N VAL A 449 -1.39 11.86 -11.99
CA VAL A 449 -2.01 12.52 -10.83
C VAL A 449 -2.01 14.02 -11.05
N VAL A 450 -3.13 14.65 -10.75
CA VAL A 450 -3.31 16.11 -10.77
C VAL A 450 -3.23 16.63 -9.35
N LEU A 451 -2.33 17.56 -9.10
CA LEU A 451 -2.08 18.19 -7.80
C LEU A 451 -2.49 19.66 -7.83
N SER A 452 -3.03 20.16 -6.72
CA SER A 452 -3.41 21.57 -6.58
C SER A 452 -2.24 22.53 -6.37
N ALA A 453 -1.05 22.01 -6.00
CA ALA A 453 0.14 22.81 -5.72
C ALA A 453 1.44 22.13 -6.22
N ASP A 454 2.53 22.88 -6.22
CA ASP A 454 3.82 22.50 -6.82
C ASP A 454 4.65 21.60 -5.87
N PRO A 455 4.80 20.29 -6.15
CA PRO A 455 5.58 19.40 -5.30
C PRO A 455 7.09 19.69 -5.36
N LEU A 456 7.59 20.48 -6.31
CA LEU A 456 9.01 20.85 -6.39
C LEU A 456 9.35 22.07 -5.52
N LYS A 457 8.34 22.87 -5.14
CA LYS A 457 8.52 23.95 -4.14
C LYS A 457 8.48 23.43 -2.72
N ASP A 458 7.58 22.50 -2.47
CA ASP A 458 7.43 21.79 -1.21
C ASP A 458 6.87 20.40 -1.51
N ILE A 459 7.62 19.37 -1.12
CA ILE A 459 7.24 17.98 -1.41
C ILE A 459 5.93 17.58 -0.74
N HIS A 460 5.54 18.26 0.35
CA HIS A 460 4.23 18.08 1.00
C HIS A 460 3.06 18.30 0.03
N ASN A 461 3.24 19.14 -0.99
CA ASN A 461 2.20 19.38 -2.00
C ASN A 461 1.88 18.15 -2.86
N ALA A 462 2.70 17.09 -2.84
CA ALA A 462 2.38 15.81 -3.47
C ALA A 462 1.15 15.13 -2.86
N GLU A 463 0.79 15.44 -1.61
CA GLU A 463 -0.41 14.95 -0.92
C GLU A 463 -1.69 15.63 -1.41
N LEU A 464 -1.58 16.80 -2.04
CA LEU A 464 -2.71 17.65 -2.42
C LEU A 464 -3.34 17.21 -3.75
N VAL A 465 -3.72 15.93 -3.80
CA VAL A 465 -4.30 15.21 -4.93
C VAL A 465 -5.72 15.70 -5.20
N GLU A 466 -5.97 16.18 -6.43
CA GLU A 466 -7.32 16.55 -6.89
C GLU A 466 -7.95 15.49 -7.79
N GLN A 467 -7.13 14.79 -8.57
CA GLN A 467 -7.61 13.79 -9.51
C GLN A 467 -6.54 12.75 -9.78
N VAL A 468 -6.95 11.48 -9.80
CA VAL A 468 -6.12 10.37 -10.27
C VAL A 468 -6.68 9.83 -11.57
N ILE A 469 -5.81 9.63 -12.55
CA ILE A 469 -6.06 8.88 -13.77
C ILE A 469 -5.18 7.64 -13.70
N LYS A 470 -5.78 6.45 -13.79
CA LYS A 470 -5.06 5.16 -13.80
C LYS A 470 -5.45 4.38 -15.05
N GLY A 471 -4.49 4.05 -15.90
CA GLY A 471 -4.72 3.34 -17.16
C GLY A 471 -5.75 4.03 -18.05
N GLY A 472 -5.74 5.36 -18.10
CA GLY A 472 -6.73 6.14 -18.87
C GLY A 472 -8.13 6.20 -18.26
N VAL A 473 -8.34 5.70 -17.05
CA VAL A 473 -9.62 5.82 -16.35
C VAL A 473 -9.49 6.86 -15.24
N VAL A 474 -10.33 7.89 -15.29
CA VAL A 474 -10.47 8.88 -14.21
C VAL A 474 -11.03 8.17 -12.99
N GLN A 475 -10.23 8.05 -11.93
CA GLN A 475 -10.58 7.32 -10.73
C GLN A 475 -11.49 8.16 -9.82
N ASP A 476 -12.38 7.48 -9.12
CA ASP A 476 -13.06 8.01 -7.96
C ASP A 476 -12.15 7.81 -6.75
N ILE A 477 -11.69 8.95 -6.19
CA ILE A 477 -10.73 9.02 -5.08
C ILE A 477 -11.43 9.33 -3.74
N SER A 478 -12.74 9.06 -3.66
CA SER A 478 -13.48 9.10 -2.41
C SER A 478 -13.55 7.72 -1.74
N TYR A 479 -13.72 7.72 -0.43
CA TYR A 479 -13.89 6.50 0.37
C TYR A 479 -15.34 6.04 0.38
N HIS A 480 -15.55 4.75 0.21
CA HIS A 480 -16.84 4.08 0.28
C HIS A 480 -16.93 3.36 1.61
N ALA A 481 -17.89 3.75 2.45
CA ALA A 481 -18.08 3.13 3.76
C ALA A 481 -18.29 1.61 3.65
N ASP A 482 -18.83 1.13 2.53
CA ASP A 482 -19.05 -0.28 2.20
C ASP A 482 -17.97 -0.92 1.31
N TYR A 483 -16.81 -0.28 1.19
CA TYR A 483 -15.67 -0.84 0.46
C TYR A 483 -15.28 -2.21 1.02
N ASP A 484 -15.19 -3.17 0.10
CA ASP A 484 -14.91 -4.57 0.40
C ASP A 484 -14.24 -5.22 -0.82
N VAL A 485 -13.35 -6.18 -0.58
CA VAL A 485 -12.76 -7.00 -1.65
C VAL A 485 -12.90 -8.47 -1.28
N PRO A 486 -13.13 -9.37 -2.24
CA PRO A 486 -13.56 -10.74 -1.97
C PRO A 486 -12.45 -11.67 -1.40
N PHE A 487 -11.29 -11.12 -1.07
CA PHE A 487 -10.11 -11.85 -0.62
C PHE A 487 -9.67 -11.36 0.76
N HIS A 488 -10.31 -11.86 1.80
CA HIS A 488 -9.97 -11.54 3.19
C HIS A 488 -8.89 -12.48 3.73
N THR A 489 -8.01 -11.96 4.58
CA THR A 489 -7.12 -12.76 5.40
C THR A 489 -7.89 -13.28 6.63
N TYR A 490 -7.78 -14.59 6.92
CA TYR A 490 -8.45 -15.24 8.07
C TYR A 490 -7.41 -15.83 9.02
N GLY A 491 -7.51 -15.62 10.35
CA GLY A 491 -6.66 -16.30 11.34
C GLY A 491 -6.40 -15.53 12.64
N PRO A 492 -5.43 -15.92 13.49
CA PRO A 492 -5.09 -15.20 14.72
C PRO A 492 -4.59 -13.77 14.50
N VAL A 493 -4.22 -13.44 13.26
CA VAL A 493 -3.84 -12.09 12.78
C VAL A 493 -5.08 -11.27 12.39
N SER A 494 -6.25 -11.91 12.25
CA SER A 494 -7.53 -11.26 11.92
C SER A 494 -8.38 -10.93 13.15
N LYS A 495 -7.76 -10.72 14.32
CA LYS A 495 -8.47 -10.87 15.60
C LYS A 495 -9.53 -9.81 15.91
N HIS A 496 -9.62 -8.69 15.17
CA HIS A 496 -10.73 -7.73 15.34
C HIS A 496 -11.31 -7.17 14.03
N LEU A 497 -11.33 -7.96 12.94
CA LEU A 497 -11.54 -7.45 11.57
C LEU A 497 -12.92 -6.92 11.18
N TYR A 498 -13.95 -6.94 12.02
CA TYR A 498 -15.29 -6.48 11.61
C TYR A 498 -16.02 -5.85 12.79
N SER A 499 -16.71 -4.72 12.59
CA SER A 499 -17.75 -4.30 13.54
C SER A 499 -18.67 -5.51 13.76
N LEU A 500 -18.87 -5.95 14.99
CA LEU A 500 -19.83 -7.03 15.24
C LEU A 500 -21.23 -6.55 14.78
N PRO A 501 -22.14 -7.47 14.37
CA PRO A 501 -23.51 -7.08 14.11
C PRO A 501 -24.07 -6.27 15.28
N PRO A 502 -24.75 -5.14 15.01
CA PRO A 502 -25.33 -4.33 16.07
C PRO A 502 -26.33 -5.17 16.86
N VAL A 503 -26.42 -4.91 18.15
CA VAL A 503 -27.41 -5.54 19.04
C VAL A 503 -28.23 -4.44 19.66
N VAL A 504 -29.56 -4.52 19.55
CA VAL A 504 -30.46 -3.59 20.25
C VAL A 504 -30.91 -4.24 21.55
N SER A 505 -30.66 -3.57 22.66
CA SER A 505 -30.98 -4.07 24.01
C SER A 505 -32.09 -3.29 24.70
N ASN A 506 -32.34 -2.03 24.33
CA ASN A 506 -33.42 -1.24 24.90
C ASN A 506 -33.92 -0.12 23.94
N LEU A 507 -35.18 0.28 24.13
CA LEU A 507 -35.84 1.37 23.39
C LEU A 507 -36.54 2.30 24.40
N SER A 508 -36.28 3.61 24.33
CA SER A 508 -36.86 4.59 25.25
C SER A 508 -37.29 5.88 24.54
N PRO A 509 -38.58 6.26 24.59
CA PRO A 509 -39.69 5.51 25.16
C PRO A 509 -39.99 4.25 24.33
N GLY A 510 -40.43 3.18 25.00
CA GLY A 510 -40.91 1.95 24.32
C GLY A 510 -42.32 2.08 23.74
N VAL A 511 -43.05 3.14 24.10
CA VAL A 511 -44.40 3.44 23.62
C VAL A 511 -44.45 4.89 23.14
N VAL A 512 -45.05 5.11 21.97
CA VAL A 512 -45.31 6.44 21.41
C VAL A 512 -46.79 6.54 21.01
N VAL A 513 -47.30 7.76 20.89
CA VAL A 513 -48.72 8.00 20.55
C VAL A 513 -48.88 8.11 19.03
N GLU A 514 -49.98 7.61 18.49
CA GLU A 514 -50.37 7.74 17.09
C GLU A 514 -50.28 9.19 16.60
N GLY A 515 -49.59 9.38 15.47
CA GLY A 515 -49.36 10.67 14.83
C GLY A 515 -48.36 11.59 15.55
N SER A 516 -47.63 11.11 16.57
CA SER A 516 -46.63 11.91 17.27
C SER A 516 -45.28 11.99 16.54
N ASP A 517 -44.59 13.13 16.68
CA ASP A 517 -43.19 13.31 16.31
C ASP A 517 -42.32 13.10 17.56
N LYS A 518 -41.52 12.04 17.58
CA LYS A 518 -40.75 11.65 18.77
C LYS A 518 -39.35 11.18 18.40
N TRP A 519 -38.38 11.60 19.20
CA TRP A 519 -37.07 10.94 19.26
C TRP A 519 -37.14 9.78 20.23
N VAL A 520 -36.60 8.64 19.80
CA VAL A 520 -36.49 7.43 20.60
C VAL A 520 -35.02 7.10 20.73
N THR A 521 -34.57 6.93 21.97
CA THR A 521 -33.24 6.42 22.29
C THR A 521 -33.23 4.92 22.06
N VAL A 522 -32.28 4.48 21.24
CA VAL A 522 -31.97 3.08 20.94
C VAL A 522 -30.66 2.76 21.65
N THR A 523 -30.70 1.86 22.63
CA THR A 523 -29.51 1.42 23.38
C THR A 523 -29.13 0.02 22.93
N GLY A 524 -27.83 -0.28 22.91
CA GLY A 524 -27.32 -1.52 22.37
C GLY A 524 -25.82 -1.69 22.48
N GLN A 525 -25.27 -2.46 21.55
CA GLN A 525 -23.84 -2.71 21.39
C GLN A 525 -23.47 -2.68 19.91
N ASN A 526 -22.20 -2.41 19.62
CA ASN A 526 -21.61 -2.43 18.28
C ASN A 526 -22.26 -1.42 17.32
N PHE A 527 -22.73 -0.28 17.83
CA PHE A 527 -23.15 0.82 16.99
C PHE A 527 -21.92 1.58 16.47
N SER A 528 -22.05 2.17 15.30
CA SER A 528 -21.00 2.93 14.63
C SER A 528 -21.54 4.29 14.18
N PRO A 529 -20.70 5.31 13.95
CA PRO A 529 -21.14 6.64 13.51
C PRO A 529 -22.04 6.66 12.27
N ASN A 530 -21.92 5.64 11.44
CA ASN A 530 -22.65 5.44 10.18
C ASN A 530 -23.76 4.36 10.29
N SER A 531 -23.99 3.80 11.48
CA SER A 531 -25.17 3.00 11.74
C SER A 531 -26.44 3.83 11.52
N VAL A 532 -27.50 3.18 11.07
CA VAL A 532 -28.81 3.79 10.91
C VAL A 532 -29.88 2.95 11.61
N VAL A 533 -30.87 3.62 12.21
CA VAL A 533 -32.01 2.92 12.81
C VAL A 533 -33.03 2.61 11.71
N LEU A 534 -33.49 1.37 11.70
CA LEU A 534 -34.57 0.88 10.86
C LEU A 534 -35.85 0.76 11.72
N PHE A 535 -36.91 1.43 11.28
CA PHE A 535 -38.25 1.28 11.85
C PHE A 535 -39.11 0.45 10.89
N ASN A 536 -39.41 -0.79 11.29
CA ASN A 536 -40.08 -1.81 10.48
C ASN A 536 -39.42 -1.99 9.09
N GLY A 537 -38.09 -2.13 9.09
CA GLY A 537 -37.28 -2.31 7.88
C GLY A 537 -36.97 -1.04 7.09
N ALA A 538 -37.56 0.11 7.44
CA ALA A 538 -37.31 1.37 6.74
C ALA A 538 -36.44 2.32 7.58
N THR A 539 -35.38 2.86 6.97
CA THR A 539 -34.50 3.84 7.62
C THR A 539 -35.25 5.07 8.11
N VAL A 540 -34.90 5.53 9.31
CA VAL A 540 -35.38 6.78 9.88
C VAL A 540 -34.22 7.75 10.11
N GLN A 541 -34.54 9.04 10.28
CA GLN A 541 -33.52 10.02 10.65
C GLN A 541 -32.86 9.58 11.95
N THR A 542 -31.55 9.42 11.90
CA THR A 542 -30.77 8.84 12.98
C THR A 542 -29.66 9.81 13.40
N ARG A 543 -29.36 9.85 14.70
CA ARG A 543 -28.16 10.52 15.24
C ARG A 543 -27.38 9.51 16.05
N TRP A 544 -26.11 9.34 15.71
CA TRP A 544 -25.18 8.57 16.54
C TRP A 544 -24.85 9.36 17.81
N VAL A 545 -24.78 8.66 18.95
CA VAL A 545 -24.37 9.24 20.24
C VAL A 545 -23.10 8.55 20.74
N SER A 546 -23.08 7.21 20.75
CA SER A 546 -21.93 6.38 21.12
C SER A 546 -22.01 5.01 20.44
N ASP A 547 -21.03 4.15 20.69
CA ASP A 547 -21.02 2.73 20.29
C ASP A 547 -22.15 1.88 20.91
N THR A 548 -22.91 2.46 21.83
CA THR A 548 -23.96 1.82 22.64
C THR A 548 -25.27 2.60 22.64
N GLU A 549 -25.31 3.80 22.04
CA GLU A 549 -26.50 4.65 22.01
C GLU A 549 -26.69 5.38 20.66
N MET A 550 -27.94 5.40 20.19
CA MET A 550 -28.38 6.17 19.03
C MET A 550 -29.74 6.83 19.30
N LEU A 551 -30.02 7.93 18.60
CA LEU A 551 -31.34 8.55 18.59
C LEU A 551 -32.00 8.34 17.23
N ALA A 552 -33.27 7.90 17.24
CA ALA A 552 -34.09 7.69 16.05
C ALA A 552 -35.31 8.61 16.07
N ARG A 553 -35.56 9.37 15.00
CA ARG A 553 -36.76 10.21 14.89
C ARG A 553 -37.89 9.47 14.20
N LEU A 554 -38.98 9.26 14.92
CA LEU A 554 -40.24 8.76 14.39
C LEU A 554 -41.13 9.95 14.05
N THR A 555 -41.35 10.18 12.75
CA THR A 555 -42.22 11.27 12.29
C THR A 555 -43.71 10.87 12.41
N PRO A 556 -44.65 11.83 12.38
CA PRO A 556 -46.09 11.54 12.39
C PRO A 556 -46.53 10.54 11.32
N GLN A 557 -45.86 10.52 10.16
CA GLN A 557 -46.12 9.58 9.09
C GLN A 557 -45.69 8.15 9.44
N LYS A 558 -44.59 7.98 10.21
CA LYS A 558 -44.12 6.68 10.68
C LYS A 558 -44.98 6.15 11.83
N THR A 559 -45.56 7.04 12.63
CA THR A 559 -46.45 6.71 13.77
C THR A 559 -47.94 6.84 13.41
N ALA A 560 -48.30 6.87 12.12
CA ALA A 560 -49.66 7.15 11.66
C ALA A 560 -50.67 6.02 11.91
N SER A 561 -50.22 4.84 12.35
CA SER A 561 -51.11 3.71 12.60
C SER A 561 -50.68 2.98 13.87
N PRO A 562 -51.61 2.68 14.79
CA PRO A 562 -51.31 1.90 15.98
C PRO A 562 -50.78 0.51 15.64
N GLY A 563 -49.83 0.00 16.44
CA GLY A 563 -49.23 -1.31 16.20
C GLY A 563 -47.85 -1.50 16.85
N ASN A 564 -47.29 -2.68 16.67
CA ASN A 564 -45.93 -3.03 17.11
C ASN A 564 -44.98 -2.95 15.92
N TYR A 565 -43.99 -2.06 16.01
CA TYR A 565 -43.03 -1.83 14.94
C TYR A 565 -41.64 -2.24 15.39
N VAL A 566 -41.09 -3.25 14.72
CA VAL A 566 -39.74 -3.75 14.99
C VAL A 566 -38.73 -2.63 14.78
N VAL A 567 -37.81 -2.48 15.73
CA VAL A 567 -36.67 -1.57 15.62
C VAL A 567 -35.40 -2.39 15.48
N GLN A 568 -34.65 -2.09 14.44
CA GLN A 568 -33.33 -2.67 14.21
C GLN A 568 -32.32 -1.55 13.99
N VAL A 569 -31.05 -1.87 14.16
CA VAL A 569 -29.95 -1.01 13.74
C VAL A 569 -29.25 -1.70 12.58
N SER A 570 -28.96 -0.97 11.52
CA SER A 570 -28.17 -1.45 10.38
C SER A 570 -26.84 -0.73 10.37
N THR A 571 -25.77 -1.49 10.32
CA THR A 571 -24.41 -1.00 10.06
C THR A 571 -23.99 -1.50 8.67
N PRO A 572 -23.61 -0.60 7.74
CA PRO A 572 -23.10 -0.99 6.42
C PRO A 572 -21.91 -1.97 6.51
N LYS A 573 -21.76 -2.79 5.47
CA LYS A 573 -20.58 -3.66 5.21
C LYS A 573 -19.27 -2.86 5.29
N PRO A 574 -18.08 -3.49 5.38
CA PRO A 574 -17.78 -4.94 5.42
C PRO A 574 -17.92 -5.59 6.79
N GLY A 575 -18.04 -4.81 7.87
CA GLY A 575 -18.50 -5.26 9.18
C GLY A 575 -20.00 -5.02 9.40
N GLY A 576 -20.51 -5.39 10.57
CA GLY A 576 -21.84 -5.05 11.03
C GLY A 576 -22.95 -5.96 10.49
N GLY A 577 -23.87 -5.39 9.73
CA GLY A 577 -25.13 -6.02 9.34
C GLY A 577 -26.35 -5.41 10.03
N VAL A 578 -27.47 -6.12 9.95
CA VAL A 578 -28.71 -5.69 10.60
C VAL A 578 -28.86 -6.43 11.92
N SER A 579 -29.14 -5.70 12.99
CA SER A 579 -29.39 -6.30 14.31
C SER A 579 -30.55 -7.29 14.21
N PRO A 580 -30.57 -8.37 15.01
CA PRO A 580 -31.73 -9.25 15.07
C PRO A 580 -33.02 -8.46 15.43
N PRO A 581 -34.19 -8.85 14.91
CA PRO A 581 -35.46 -8.14 15.14
C PRO A 581 -36.04 -8.48 16.53
N THR A 582 -35.34 -8.10 17.60
CA THR A 582 -35.67 -8.52 18.98
C THR A 582 -36.61 -7.57 19.72
N LEU A 583 -36.62 -6.28 19.36
CA LEU A 583 -37.38 -5.25 20.08
C LEU A 583 -38.28 -4.47 19.12
N ALA A 584 -39.40 -3.99 19.66
CA ALA A 584 -40.38 -3.21 18.92
C ALA A 584 -40.88 -2.03 19.76
N ILE A 585 -41.24 -0.95 19.09
CA ILE A 585 -41.96 0.18 19.68
C ILE A 585 -43.45 -0.04 19.49
N VAL A 586 -44.21 0.24 20.54
CA VAL A 586 -45.67 0.29 20.46
C VAL A 586 -46.08 1.69 20.03
N VAL A 587 -46.78 1.81 18.90
CA VAL A 587 -47.57 3.01 18.58
C VAL A 587 -48.96 2.77 19.16
N ASP A 588 -49.31 3.50 20.21
CA ASP A 588 -50.60 3.41 20.89
C ASP A 588 -51.59 4.41 20.30
N TYR A 589 -52.88 4.18 20.50
CA TYR A 589 -53.94 5.07 20.04
C TYR A 589 -53.78 6.48 20.64
N LYS A 590 -54.21 7.48 19.86
CA LYS A 590 -54.25 8.88 20.28
C LYS A 590 -55.27 9.16 21.40
#